data_AF-A0A559L4I7-F1
#
_entry.id   AF-A0A559L4I7-F1
#
_cell.length_a   1.000
_cell.length_b   1.000
_cell.length_c   1.000
_cell.angle_alpha   90.00
_cell.angle_beta   90.00
_cell.angle_gamma   90.00
#
_symmetry.space_group_name_H-M   'P 1'
#
loop_
_entity.id
_entity.type
_entity.pdbx_description
1 polymer ?
#
loop_
_entity_poly.entity_id
_entity_poly.type
_entity_poly.pdbx_seq_one_letter_code
_entity_poly.pdbx_strand_id
1 'polypeptide(L)'
;MESKKLAQTLKSLHISSQPLTFANVWDLASLNMVLCLNSQASKPVKAIAIASWAFAASLGIKDEELTMEQNLASILNLAPTVALAGLPLSVDLQDGYGSRLREAVTQVYKQELMAPTLKTVSRLVVSDKGSSIRYILLMNKSVAYS
;
A
#
# COMPACT_ATOMS: atom_id res chain seq x y z
N MET A 1 -6.80 -13.79 -7.65
CA MET A 1 -7.55 -13.19 -8.78
C MET A 1 -8.03 -11.78 -8.45
N GLU A 2 -8.55 -11.55 -7.24
CA GLU A 2 -9.08 -10.26 -6.78
C GLU A 2 -8.03 -9.17 -6.46
N SER A 3 -6.88 -9.48 -5.85
CA SER A 3 -5.84 -8.47 -5.61
C SER A 3 -5.28 -7.86 -6.91
N LYS A 4 -5.01 -8.70 -7.92
CA LYS A 4 -4.63 -8.24 -9.27
C LYS A 4 -5.64 -7.23 -9.84
N LYS A 5 -6.93 -7.38 -9.53
CA LYS A 5 -8.00 -6.47 -9.95
C LYS A 5 -7.96 -5.15 -9.17
N LEU A 6 -7.77 -5.16 -7.85
CA LEU A 6 -7.61 -3.93 -7.07
C LEU A 6 -6.36 -3.14 -7.47
N ALA A 7 -5.27 -3.85 -7.73
CA ALA A 7 -4.08 -3.25 -8.28
C ALA A 7 -4.35 -2.60 -9.65
N GLN A 8 -4.98 -3.32 -10.59
CA GLN A 8 -5.39 -2.73 -11.86
C GLN A 8 -6.36 -1.54 -11.69
N THR A 9 -7.24 -1.59 -10.70
CA THR A 9 -8.14 -0.48 -10.34
C THR A 9 -7.33 0.74 -9.91
N LEU A 10 -6.36 0.57 -8.99
CA LEU A 10 -5.48 1.64 -8.57
C LEU A 10 -4.71 2.26 -9.75
N LYS A 11 -4.33 1.45 -10.75
CA LYS A 11 -3.76 1.94 -12.02
C LYS A 11 -4.70 2.87 -12.74
N SER A 12 -5.93 2.40 -12.92
CA SER A 12 -6.92 3.07 -13.72
C SER A 12 -7.33 4.41 -13.11
N LEU A 13 -7.16 4.55 -11.78
CA LEU A 13 -7.36 5.81 -11.06
C LEU A 13 -6.19 6.79 -11.22
N HIS A 14 -5.03 6.38 -11.74
CA HIS A 14 -3.89 7.26 -11.97
C HIS A 14 -4.00 7.96 -13.33
N ILE A 15 -4.79 9.03 -13.37
CA ILE A 15 -5.08 9.79 -14.58
C ILE A 15 -4.40 11.16 -14.50
N SER A 16 -3.56 11.47 -15.50
CA SER A 16 -2.95 12.79 -15.61
C SER A 16 -4.03 13.87 -15.66
N SER A 17 -3.86 14.97 -14.93
CA SER A 17 -4.86 16.05 -14.75
C SER A 17 -6.09 15.72 -13.90
N GLN A 18 -6.21 14.49 -13.36
CA GLN A 18 -7.21 14.11 -12.37
C GLN A 18 -6.53 13.34 -11.22
N PRO A 19 -5.79 14.04 -10.34
CA PRO A 19 -4.99 13.39 -9.32
C PRO A 19 -5.88 12.63 -8.33
N LEU A 20 -5.52 11.37 -8.08
CA LEU A 20 -6.10 10.58 -7.01
C LEU A 20 -5.58 11.10 -5.66
N THR A 21 -6.50 11.46 -4.76
CA THR A 21 -6.15 11.83 -3.38
C THR A 21 -6.08 10.58 -2.52
N PHE A 22 -4.96 10.41 -1.82
CA PHE A 22 -4.79 9.37 -0.80
C PHE A 22 -4.89 9.99 0.59
N ALA A 23 -5.67 9.34 1.46
CA ALA A 23 -5.59 9.60 2.88
C ALA A 23 -4.58 8.62 3.49
N ASN A 24 -3.55 9.17 4.12
CA ASN A 24 -2.57 8.39 4.88
C ASN A 24 -3.20 7.96 6.21
N VAL A 25 -3.11 6.67 6.51
CA VAL A 25 -3.55 6.06 7.76
C VAL A 25 -2.39 5.31 8.41
N TRP A 26 -2.46 5.10 9.71
CA TRP A 26 -1.39 4.44 10.48
C TRP A 26 -1.93 3.54 11.60
N ASP A 27 -3.23 3.61 11.89
CA ASP A 27 -3.91 2.75 12.85
C ASP A 27 -5.38 2.51 12.43
N LEU A 28 -6.11 1.68 13.19
CA LEU A 28 -7.52 1.40 12.89
C LEU A 28 -8.41 2.63 13.08
N ALA A 29 -8.06 3.54 13.98
CA ALA A 29 -8.86 4.74 14.24
C ALA A 29 -8.83 5.70 13.04
N SER A 30 -7.64 6.04 12.56
CA SER A 30 -7.43 6.85 11.36
C SER A 30 -8.04 6.19 10.12
N LEU A 31 -7.91 4.86 9.98
CA LEU A 31 -8.57 4.12 8.90
C LEU A 31 -10.09 4.25 8.97
N ASN A 32 -10.70 3.98 10.12
CA ASN A 32 -12.15 4.06 10.27
C ASN A 32 -12.67 5.48 10.00
N MET A 33 -11.96 6.52 10.47
CA MET A 33 -12.32 7.91 10.16
C MET A 33 -12.37 8.18 8.66
N VAL A 34 -11.38 7.71 7.91
CA VAL A 34 -11.35 7.85 6.45
C VAL A 34 -12.47 7.05 5.79
N LEU A 35 -12.69 5.80 6.22
CA LEU A 35 -13.73 4.94 5.65
C LEU A 35 -15.14 5.49 5.87
N CYS A 36 -15.39 6.15 7.01
CA CYS A 36 -16.68 6.79 7.30
C CYS A 36 -17.06 7.92 6.34
N LEU A 37 -16.11 8.44 5.54
CA LEU A 37 -16.42 9.43 4.48
C LEU A 37 -17.16 8.79 3.29
N ASN A 38 -17.11 7.47 3.14
CA ASN A 38 -17.86 6.74 2.14
C ASN A 38 -19.25 6.37 2.66
N SER A 39 -20.27 6.60 1.83
CA SER A 39 -21.67 6.22 2.05
C SER A 39 -22.24 5.56 0.80
N GLN A 40 -23.52 5.19 0.83
CA GLN A 40 -24.22 4.72 -0.37
C GLN A 40 -24.36 5.83 -1.42
N ALA A 41 -24.55 7.09 -0.99
CA ALA A 41 -24.79 8.23 -1.87
C ALA A 41 -23.49 8.84 -2.44
N SER A 42 -22.38 8.78 -1.69
CA SER A 42 -21.10 9.38 -2.09
C SER A 42 -19.93 8.52 -1.64
N LYS A 43 -18.96 8.31 -2.53
CA LYS A 43 -17.73 7.54 -2.27
C LYS A 43 -16.50 8.36 -2.63
N PRO A 44 -16.16 9.43 -1.89
CA PRO A 44 -15.01 10.28 -2.19
C PRO A 44 -13.68 9.54 -2.02
N VAL A 45 -13.60 8.56 -1.10
CA VAL A 45 -12.39 7.78 -0.88
C VAL A 45 -12.32 6.64 -1.89
N LYS A 46 -11.30 6.69 -2.76
CA LYS A 46 -11.09 5.71 -3.84
C LYS A 46 -9.92 4.76 -3.60
N ALA A 47 -9.04 5.07 -2.65
CA ALA A 47 -7.90 4.25 -2.23
C ALA A 47 -7.41 4.68 -0.84
N ILE A 48 -6.66 3.81 -0.16
CA ILE A 48 -6.03 4.06 1.14
C ILE A 48 -4.51 3.99 1.00
N ALA A 49 -3.76 4.76 1.77
CA ALA A 49 -2.31 4.64 1.90
C ALA A 49 -1.90 4.43 3.37
N ILE A 50 -1.00 3.50 3.65
CA ILE A 50 -0.37 3.37 4.97
C ILE A 50 0.93 4.16 4.97
N ALA A 51 1.08 5.09 5.91
CA ALA A 51 2.24 5.96 6.02
C ALA A 51 3.22 5.46 7.09
N SER A 52 4.47 5.19 6.69
CA SER A 52 5.53 4.73 7.61
C SER A 52 5.82 5.79 8.67
N TRP A 53 5.94 7.06 8.28
CA TRP A 53 6.29 8.15 9.19
C TRP A 53 5.29 8.31 10.34
N ALA A 54 3.99 8.28 10.03
CA ALA A 54 2.95 8.41 11.03
C ALA A 54 2.86 7.18 11.94
N PHE A 55 3.11 5.99 11.38
CA PHE A 55 3.19 4.76 12.17
C PHE A 55 4.41 4.77 13.11
N ALA A 56 5.59 5.16 12.62
CA ALA A 56 6.80 5.34 13.42
C ALA A 56 6.59 6.34 14.56
N ALA A 57 5.98 7.49 14.26
CA ALA A 57 5.62 8.50 15.25
C ALA A 57 4.67 7.93 16.32
N SER A 58 3.72 7.06 15.94
CA SER A 58 2.82 6.40 16.90
C SER A 58 3.54 5.43 17.86
N LEU A 59 4.71 4.92 17.46
CA LEU A 59 5.59 4.10 18.29
C LEU A 59 6.60 4.94 19.10
N GLY A 60 6.62 6.27 18.92
CA GLY A 60 7.56 7.17 19.59
C GLY A 60 8.99 7.11 19.02
N ILE A 61 9.16 6.63 17.80
CA ILE A 61 10.45 6.53 17.10
C ILE A 61 10.47 7.40 15.84
N LYS A 62 11.65 7.66 15.29
CA LYS A 62 11.77 8.33 13.99
C LYS A 62 11.41 7.39 12.85
N ASP A 63 11.04 7.94 11.70
CA ASP A 63 10.67 7.14 10.52
C ASP A 63 11.82 6.25 10.04
N GLU A 64 13.05 6.75 10.09
CA GLU A 64 14.25 5.99 9.68
C GLU A 64 14.61 4.87 10.67
N GLU A 65 14.06 4.90 11.88
CA GLU A 65 14.26 3.88 12.92
C GLU A 65 13.21 2.76 12.83
N LEU A 66 12.14 2.95 12.04
CA LEU A 66 11.09 1.95 11.86
C LEU A 66 11.62 0.76 11.06
N THR A 67 11.63 -0.42 11.68
CA THR A 67 12.14 -1.64 11.03
C THR A 67 11.16 -2.18 9.99
N MET A 68 11.69 -2.99 9.06
CA MET A 68 10.87 -3.69 8.07
C MET A 68 9.76 -4.52 8.73
N GLU A 69 10.10 -5.22 9.82
CA GLU A 69 9.16 -6.03 10.59
C GLU A 69 8.05 -5.18 11.23
N GLN A 70 8.40 -4.02 11.79
CA GLN A 70 7.41 -3.10 12.37
C GLN A 70 6.48 -2.53 11.30
N ASN A 71 7.03 -2.10 10.15
CA ASN A 71 6.20 -1.61 9.07
C ASN A 71 5.30 -2.73 8.49
N LEU A 72 5.82 -3.94 8.31
CA LEU A 72 5.00 -5.10 7.93
C LEU A 72 3.87 -5.39 8.94
N ALA A 73 4.12 -5.20 10.23
CA ALA A 73 3.08 -5.34 11.25
C ALA A 73 1.94 -4.31 11.07
N SER A 74 2.27 -3.07 10.65
CA SER A 74 1.24 -2.06 10.32
C SER A 74 0.34 -2.52 9.16
N ILE A 75 0.95 -3.10 8.12
CA ILE A 75 0.25 -3.61 6.94
C ILE A 75 -0.67 -4.77 7.34
N LEU A 76 -0.16 -5.71 8.14
CA LEU A 76 -0.91 -6.84 8.66
C LEU A 76 -2.14 -6.41 9.45
N ASN A 77 -2.03 -5.34 10.22
CA ASN A 77 -3.11 -4.85 11.07
C ASN A 77 -4.22 -4.12 10.27
N LEU A 78 -3.86 -3.39 9.22
CA LEU A 78 -4.79 -2.49 8.52
C LEU A 78 -5.35 -3.04 7.21
N ALA A 79 -4.54 -3.78 6.46
CA ALA A 79 -4.92 -4.25 5.14
C ALA A 79 -6.18 -5.14 5.10
N PRO A 80 -6.51 -5.98 6.12
CA PRO A 80 -7.75 -6.74 6.10
C PRO A 80 -8.99 -5.83 6.10
N THR A 81 -8.99 -4.78 6.91
CA THR A 81 -10.09 -3.82 7.00
C THR A 81 -10.24 -3.01 5.71
N VAL A 82 -9.14 -2.58 5.10
CA VAL A 82 -9.16 -1.88 3.81
C VAL A 82 -9.76 -2.76 2.71
N ALA A 83 -9.41 -4.04 2.72
CA ALA A 83 -9.91 -4.97 1.72
C ALA A 83 -11.39 -5.33 1.92
N LEU A 84 -11.88 -5.40 3.17
CA LEU A 84 -13.31 -5.49 3.47
C LEU A 84 -14.09 -4.28 2.96
N ALA A 85 -13.47 -3.09 2.98
CA ALA A 85 -14.04 -1.88 2.37
C ALA A 85 -13.99 -1.89 0.83
N GLY A 86 -13.35 -2.88 0.21
CA GLY A 86 -13.25 -3.02 -1.24
C GLY A 86 -12.38 -1.94 -1.90
N LEU A 87 -11.49 -1.31 -1.14
CA LEU A 87 -10.61 -0.25 -1.62
C LEU A 87 -9.21 -0.80 -1.95
N PRO A 88 -8.55 -0.29 -3.00
CA PRO A 88 -7.12 -0.51 -3.18
C PRO A 88 -6.31 0.12 -2.05
N LEU A 89 -5.22 -0.53 -1.68
CA LEU A 89 -4.26 -0.04 -0.69
C LEU A 89 -2.92 0.34 -1.38
N SER A 90 -2.22 1.29 -0.80
CA SER A 90 -0.83 1.62 -1.07
C SER A 90 -0.07 1.57 0.26
N VAL A 91 1.19 1.14 0.24
CA VAL A 91 2.01 1.02 1.45
C VAL A 91 3.33 1.73 1.23
N ASP A 92 3.71 2.56 2.19
CA ASP A 92 5.03 3.18 2.21
C ASP A 92 6.05 2.19 2.76
N LEU A 93 7.07 1.84 1.97
CA LEU A 93 8.16 0.94 2.37
C LEU A 93 9.47 1.71 2.61
N GLN A 94 9.39 3.02 2.87
CA GLN A 94 10.54 3.91 2.99
C GLN A 94 11.47 3.78 1.77
N ASP A 95 12.78 3.93 1.95
CA ASP A 95 13.79 3.70 0.91
C ASP A 95 13.92 2.23 0.45
N GLY A 96 13.11 1.33 1.02
CA GLY A 96 13.13 -0.09 0.73
C GLY A 96 13.96 -0.94 1.68
N TYR A 97 14.41 -0.42 2.82
CA TYR A 97 15.19 -1.16 3.81
C TYR A 97 16.52 -1.71 3.25
N GLY A 98 17.16 -0.95 2.37
CA GLY A 98 18.45 -1.28 1.78
C GLY A 98 18.48 -2.63 1.07
N SER A 99 19.38 -3.52 1.51
CA SER A 99 19.56 -4.86 0.90
C SER A 99 18.34 -5.77 1.05
N ARG A 100 17.39 -5.41 1.92
CA ARG A 100 16.19 -6.20 2.23
C ARG A 100 14.98 -5.85 1.37
N LEU A 101 15.11 -4.95 0.41
CA LEU A 101 14.00 -4.51 -0.46
C LEU A 101 13.23 -5.67 -1.11
N ARG A 102 13.94 -6.66 -1.64
CA ARG A 102 13.32 -7.85 -2.23
C ARG A 102 12.53 -8.65 -1.19
N GLU A 103 13.07 -8.77 0.02
CA GLU A 103 12.40 -9.44 1.13
C GLU A 103 11.14 -8.68 1.52
N ALA A 104 11.22 -7.36 1.76
CA ALA A 104 10.10 -6.50 2.12
C ALA A 104 8.95 -6.64 1.12
N VAL A 105 9.22 -6.51 -0.18
CA VAL A 105 8.20 -6.65 -1.24
C VAL A 105 7.61 -8.06 -1.27
N THR A 106 8.45 -9.09 -1.09
CA THR A 106 8.00 -10.48 -1.06
C THR A 106 7.09 -10.73 0.14
N GLN A 107 7.41 -10.17 1.31
CA GLN A 107 6.59 -10.31 2.51
C GLN A 107 5.24 -9.64 2.32
N VAL A 108 5.19 -8.40 1.82
CA VAL A 108 3.92 -7.72 1.53
C VAL A 108 3.06 -8.54 0.55
N TYR A 109 3.67 -9.09 -0.50
CA TYR A 109 2.96 -9.96 -1.44
C TYR A 109 2.53 -11.30 -0.81
N LYS A 110 3.32 -11.90 0.07
CA LYS A 110 2.94 -13.15 0.77
C LYS A 110 1.76 -12.93 1.71
N GLN A 111 1.66 -11.77 2.36
CA GLN A 111 0.52 -11.46 3.21
C GLN A 111 -0.79 -11.45 2.39
N GLU A 112 -0.76 -10.95 1.16
CA GLU A 112 -1.88 -11.08 0.21
C GLU A 112 -2.30 -12.54 -0.05
N LEU A 113 -1.34 -13.47 -0.08
CA LEU A 113 -1.62 -14.89 -0.35
C LEU A 113 -2.14 -15.65 0.87
N MET A 114 -1.71 -15.26 2.08
CA MET A 114 -2.00 -15.99 3.32
C MET A 114 -3.32 -15.58 3.99
N ALA A 115 -3.85 -14.38 3.72
CA ALA A 115 -5.26 -14.09 3.96
C ALA A 115 -5.94 -13.80 2.62
N PRO A 116 -6.80 -14.68 2.10
CA PRO A 116 -7.46 -14.45 0.81
C PRO A 116 -8.36 -13.19 0.77
N THR A 117 -8.62 -12.58 1.93
CA THR A 117 -9.23 -11.26 2.10
C THR A 117 -8.24 -10.10 2.03
N LEU A 118 -6.93 -10.30 2.22
CA LEU A 118 -5.88 -9.29 1.99
C LEU A 118 -5.73 -9.08 0.47
N LYS A 119 -6.31 -8.01 -0.03
CA LYS A 119 -6.26 -7.65 -1.45
C LYS A 119 -5.44 -6.37 -1.60
N THR A 120 -4.13 -6.47 -1.86
CA THR A 120 -3.24 -5.42 -2.40
C THR A 120 -1.79 -5.93 -2.27
N VAL A 121 -1.06 -6.14 -3.37
CA VAL A 121 -0.01 -5.23 -3.90
C VAL A 121 0.31 -5.64 -5.35
N SER A 122 0.25 -4.68 -6.28
CA SER A 122 0.95 -4.84 -7.57
C SER A 122 2.44 -4.58 -7.39
N ARG A 123 3.22 -5.65 -7.60
CA ARG A 123 4.64 -5.70 -8.00
C ARG A 123 5.41 -4.36 -7.94
N LEU A 124 6.27 -4.21 -6.93
CA LEU A 124 7.31 -3.18 -6.91
C LEU A 124 8.38 -3.49 -7.97
N VAL A 125 8.75 -2.51 -8.81
CA VAL A 125 9.98 -2.56 -9.62
C VAL A 125 10.88 -1.43 -9.14
N VAL A 126 12.04 -1.83 -8.63
CA VAL A 126 13.13 -0.92 -8.26
C VAL A 126 13.84 -0.54 -9.54
N SER A 127 13.83 0.75 -9.90
CA SER A 127 14.66 1.27 -10.98
C SER A 127 15.75 2.14 -10.37
N ASP A 128 16.95 1.59 -10.25
CA ASP A 128 18.14 2.41 -10.00
C ASP A 128 18.53 3.12 -11.29
N LYS A 129 18.33 4.45 -11.31
CA LYS A 129 19.04 5.38 -12.19
C LYS A 129 19.28 6.68 -11.44
N GLY A 130 20.28 6.66 -10.55
CA GLY A 130 20.95 7.86 -10.05
C GLY A 130 20.14 8.73 -9.08
N SER A 131 20.65 8.84 -7.86
CA SER A 131 20.45 9.87 -6.82
C SER A 131 19.03 10.39 -6.52
N SER A 132 17.96 9.77 -7.01
CA SER A 132 16.58 10.14 -6.67
C SER A 132 15.68 8.91 -6.71
N ILE A 133 15.32 8.41 -5.53
CA ILE A 133 14.32 7.36 -5.37
C ILE A 133 12.96 7.95 -5.76
N ARG A 134 12.41 7.52 -6.90
CA ARG A 134 11.02 7.82 -7.28
C ARG A 134 10.16 6.62 -6.87
N TYR A 135 9.21 6.83 -5.97
CA TYR A 135 8.17 5.85 -5.67
C TYR A 135 7.24 5.73 -6.87
N ILE A 136 7.51 4.76 -7.76
CA ILE A 136 6.62 4.48 -8.89
C ILE A 136 5.74 3.29 -8.50
N LEU A 137 4.44 3.56 -8.37
CA LEU A 137 3.40 2.55 -8.39
C LEU A 137 3.47 1.80 -9.74
N LEU A 138 4.06 0.61 -9.78
CA LEU A 138 4.30 -0.14 -11.02
C LEU A 138 3.37 -1.33 -11.18
N MET A 139 2.89 -1.46 -12.41
CA MET A 139 1.76 -2.27 -12.81
C MET A 139 2.16 -3.22 -13.92
N ASN A 140 1.70 -4.46 -13.79
CA ASN A 140 1.65 -5.55 -14.77
C ASN A 140 2.09 -5.20 -16.21
N LYS A 141 3.25 -5.71 -16.63
CA LYS A 141 3.41 -6.26 -17.98
C LYS A 141 3.20 -7.76 -17.85
N SER A 142 2.20 -8.29 -18.55
CA SER A 142 2.01 -9.73 -18.73
C SER A 142 3.32 -10.38 -19.15
N VAL A 143 3.76 -11.38 -18.41
CA VAL A 143 4.64 -12.43 -18.93
C VAL A 143 3.95 -13.73 -18.61
N ALA A 144 3.42 -14.35 -19.66
CA ALA A 144 3.03 -15.75 -19.64
C ALA A 144 4.27 -16.58 -19.32
N TYR A 145 4.16 -17.47 -18.33
CA TYR A 145 5.03 -18.64 -18.29
C TYR A 145 4.27 -19.77 -18.97
N SER A 146 4.74 -20.11 -20.16
CA SER A 146 4.64 -21.44 -20.76
C SER A 146 5.31 -22.47 -19.86
#